data_AF-A0A370C933-F1
#
_entry.id   AF-A0A370C933-F1
#
_cell.length_a   1.000
_cell.length_b   1.000
_cell.length_c   1.000
_cell.angle_alpha   90.00
_cell.angle_beta   90.00
_cell.angle_gamma   90.00
#
_symmetry.space_group_name_H-M   'P 1'
#
loop_
_entity.id
_entity.type
_entity.pdbx_description
1 polymer ?
#
loop_
_entity_poly.entity_id
_entity_poly.type
_entity_poly.pdbx_seq_one_letter_code
_entity_poly.pdbx_strand_id
1 'polypeptide(L)'
;MIQDIGGPVPPHTDHAVSVSLPTWKANVAYEEGESWVVDKMQCGYPRFFIHPIIQDLAREIVRRYGSPELETAILFPSLKTSGVCYSFLKSKILAEEPCNVRTIDFALPIQGEDAPSGTDSILSCVIYPIQHAPIAKQVWQHTGNGISSRRAEFCLNALRDGFLVERKPAAQCMASPRFFKGPRRYQGRESISGMSQGSGTHARDSTTGTNTTTRNMQDGREHVQFIEERFGRNLSTSLAGQARLAVRRRIAGVLTADMELNEALEEKSGEGRVAGLTESDVFLFPTGMSSIFNAHQMLMAAKGEMKSICFGFPYTDTLKILQKWGPGCLFYGHGSSEDLDDLESQLLKGERFLALFTEFPGNPLLKAPDLKRIRSLADRYNFAVVVDETVGNFLNINVLPYADIVVSSLTKIFSGDSNVMGGSAVLNPHGHYYGSLKNIFAREYEDNLWAEDAVFLERNSRDFVSRIDKINKTTEDITAMLEDSPLVKQVYYPKYNSSKPLYEAFRNQSGGYGGLFSVTFHSTAAAVAFFDHLEVLKGPSLGTNFTLSCPYTLLAHYSELEWASSFGVDFDLVRISVGLEDVSDLRQRFQQALKAVAEVNA
;
A
#
# COMPACT_ATOMS: atom_id res chain seq x y z
N MET A 1 -9.20 -19.96 -19.02
CA MET A 1 -10.62 -19.75 -18.67
C MET A 1 -10.79 -18.28 -18.32
N ILE A 2 -11.65 -17.55 -19.02
CA ILE A 2 -11.94 -16.15 -18.72
C ILE A 2 -12.82 -16.12 -17.45
N GLN A 3 -12.55 -15.19 -16.53
CA GLN A 3 -13.29 -15.03 -15.28
C GLN A 3 -14.57 -14.22 -15.51
N ASP A 4 -15.68 -14.62 -14.85
CA ASP A 4 -16.96 -13.92 -14.94
C ASP A 4 -16.88 -12.46 -14.48
N ILE A 5 -17.67 -11.59 -15.11
CA ILE A 5 -17.76 -10.14 -14.81
C ILE A 5 -17.95 -9.93 -13.29
N GLY A 6 -17.11 -9.10 -12.69
CA GLY A 6 -17.20 -8.76 -11.27
C GLY A 6 -16.62 -9.81 -10.31
N GLY A 7 -16.21 -10.98 -10.82
CA GLY A 7 -15.53 -12.02 -10.03
C GLY A 7 -14.07 -11.67 -9.71
N PRO A 8 -13.50 -12.25 -8.62
CA PRO A 8 -12.12 -12.01 -8.21
C PRO A 8 -11.09 -12.50 -9.23
N VAL A 9 -9.95 -11.81 -9.31
CA VAL A 9 -8.84 -12.16 -10.20
C VAL A 9 -7.54 -12.32 -9.39
N PRO A 10 -7.02 -13.55 -9.22
CA PRO A 10 -7.51 -14.80 -9.82
C PRO A 10 -8.82 -15.29 -9.16
N PRO A 11 -9.54 -16.24 -9.80
CA PRO A 11 -10.75 -16.84 -9.24
C PRO A 11 -10.55 -17.42 -7.83
N HIS A 12 -11.63 -17.51 -7.06
CA HIS A 12 -11.65 -18.11 -5.70
C HIS A 12 -10.63 -17.51 -4.71
N THR A 13 -10.40 -16.20 -4.79
CA THR A 13 -9.47 -15.48 -3.91
C THR A 13 -10.22 -14.45 -3.05
N ASP A 14 -10.43 -14.77 -1.77
CA ASP A 14 -11.27 -14.00 -0.80
C ASP A 14 -10.77 -12.58 -0.53
N HIS A 15 -9.50 -12.31 -0.82
CA HIS A 15 -8.85 -11.01 -0.64
C HIS A 15 -8.19 -10.53 -1.94
N ALA A 16 -8.81 -10.84 -3.09
CA ALA A 16 -8.30 -10.44 -4.40
C ALA A 16 -8.11 -8.93 -4.47
N VAL A 17 -6.98 -8.50 -5.04
CA VAL A 17 -6.67 -7.09 -5.30
C VAL A 17 -7.03 -6.67 -6.74
N SER A 18 -7.73 -7.53 -7.48
CA SER A 18 -8.19 -7.28 -8.84
C SER A 18 -9.51 -8.01 -9.12
N VAL A 19 -10.23 -7.54 -10.14
CA VAL A 19 -11.57 -7.98 -10.53
C VAL A 19 -11.67 -8.14 -12.04
N SER A 20 -12.54 -9.03 -12.51
CA SER A 20 -12.74 -9.29 -13.94
C SER A 20 -13.64 -8.26 -14.61
N LEU A 21 -13.11 -7.59 -15.64
CA LEU A 21 -13.84 -6.75 -16.59
C LEU A 21 -13.54 -7.26 -18.02
N PRO A 22 -14.21 -8.35 -18.46
CA PRO A 22 -13.71 -9.19 -19.55
C PRO A 22 -13.95 -8.69 -20.98
N THR A 23 -14.72 -7.62 -21.17
CA THR A 23 -14.97 -7.02 -22.49
C THR A 23 -14.86 -5.51 -22.45
N TRP A 24 -14.54 -4.87 -23.57
CA TRP A 24 -14.42 -3.41 -23.67
C TRP A 24 -15.68 -2.72 -23.16
N LYS A 25 -16.85 -3.25 -23.58
CA LYS A 25 -18.16 -2.79 -23.11
C LYS A 25 -18.29 -2.90 -21.59
N ALA A 26 -17.82 -3.98 -20.96
CA ALA A 26 -17.88 -4.11 -19.50
C ALA A 26 -16.97 -3.10 -18.75
N ASN A 27 -15.86 -2.65 -19.37
CA ASN A 27 -14.99 -1.63 -18.80
C ASN A 27 -15.66 -0.24 -18.87
N VAL A 28 -16.27 0.11 -20.02
CA VAL A 28 -17.07 1.34 -20.18
C VAL A 28 -18.25 1.34 -19.20
N ALA A 29 -19.04 0.26 -19.20
CA ALA A 29 -20.22 0.10 -18.36
C ALA A 29 -19.93 0.14 -16.85
N TYR A 30 -18.73 -0.26 -16.42
CA TYR A 30 -18.28 -0.11 -15.04
C TYR A 30 -18.10 1.36 -14.66
N GLU A 31 -17.45 2.16 -15.51
CA GLU A 31 -17.22 3.59 -15.27
C GLU A 31 -18.50 4.44 -15.42
N GLU A 32 -19.42 4.03 -16.31
CA GLU A 32 -20.75 4.64 -16.45
C GLU A 32 -21.75 4.22 -15.37
N GLY A 33 -21.41 3.22 -14.54
CA GLY A 33 -22.26 2.74 -13.45
C GLY A 33 -23.45 1.89 -13.89
N GLU A 34 -23.38 1.21 -15.05
CA GLU A 34 -24.45 0.34 -15.52
C GLU A 34 -24.66 -0.87 -14.60
N SER A 35 -25.91 -1.09 -14.17
CA SER A 35 -26.28 -2.14 -13.21
C SER A 35 -25.86 -3.55 -13.61
N TRP A 36 -25.89 -3.89 -14.91
CA TRP A 36 -25.51 -5.23 -15.39
C TRP A 36 -24.03 -5.59 -15.17
N VAL A 37 -23.17 -4.60 -14.88
CA VAL A 37 -21.81 -4.78 -14.38
C VAL A 37 -21.74 -4.53 -12.88
N VAL A 38 -22.21 -3.36 -12.40
CA VAL A 38 -22.04 -2.93 -11.00
C VAL A 38 -22.66 -3.91 -10.01
N ASP A 39 -23.87 -4.43 -10.29
CA ASP A 39 -24.57 -5.37 -9.41
C ASP A 39 -23.89 -6.76 -9.35
N LYS A 40 -22.93 -7.03 -10.25
CA LYS A 40 -22.15 -8.27 -10.28
C LYS A 40 -20.78 -8.15 -9.58
N MET A 41 -20.38 -6.95 -9.15
CA MET A 41 -19.08 -6.70 -8.55
C MET A 41 -18.96 -7.35 -7.17
N GLN A 42 -18.33 -8.52 -7.10
CA GLN A 42 -18.05 -9.24 -5.85
C GLN A 42 -16.87 -8.61 -5.09
N CYS A 43 -15.93 -8.03 -5.83
CA CYS A 43 -14.74 -7.36 -5.32
C CYS A 43 -14.29 -6.26 -6.30
N GLY A 44 -13.13 -5.65 -6.05
CA GLY A 44 -12.51 -4.69 -6.95
C GLY A 44 -11.10 -4.33 -6.48
N TYR A 45 -10.41 -3.46 -7.22
CA TYR A 45 -9.10 -2.97 -6.75
C TYR A 45 -9.30 -2.18 -5.45
N PRO A 46 -8.70 -2.57 -4.30
CA PRO A 46 -9.20 -2.16 -2.97
C PRO A 46 -9.22 -0.65 -2.67
N ARG A 47 -8.49 0.17 -3.43
CA ARG A 47 -8.50 1.63 -3.29
C ARG A 47 -9.64 2.34 -4.04
N PHE A 48 -10.18 1.75 -5.10
CA PHE A 48 -11.33 2.30 -5.85
C PHE A 48 -12.65 1.66 -5.40
N PHE A 49 -12.60 0.38 -5.06
CA PHE A 49 -13.70 -0.43 -4.55
C PHE A 49 -13.36 -0.89 -3.12
N ILE A 50 -14.02 -0.33 -2.11
CA ILE A 50 -13.81 -0.72 -0.71
C ILE A 50 -14.39 -2.13 -0.53
N HIS A 51 -13.55 -3.09 -0.12
CA HIS A 51 -13.92 -4.51 0.00
C HIS A 51 -15.18 -4.71 0.87
N PRO A 52 -16.11 -5.64 0.53
CA PRO A 52 -17.37 -5.78 1.27
C PRO A 52 -17.20 -6.00 2.77
N ILE A 53 -16.23 -6.82 3.18
CA ILE A 53 -15.87 -7.06 4.60
C ILE A 53 -15.50 -5.75 5.34
N ILE A 54 -14.82 -4.82 4.67
CA ILE A 54 -14.46 -3.51 5.24
C ILE A 54 -15.72 -2.66 5.41
N GLN A 55 -16.65 -2.73 4.46
CA GLN A 55 -17.95 -2.06 4.57
C GLN A 55 -18.82 -2.68 5.69
N ASP A 56 -18.79 -3.99 5.88
CA ASP A 56 -19.52 -4.68 6.96
C ASP A 56 -18.98 -4.28 8.34
N LEU A 57 -17.66 -4.17 8.49
CA LEU A 57 -17.05 -3.63 9.70
C LEU A 57 -17.45 -2.17 9.95
N ALA A 58 -17.44 -1.33 8.91
CA ALA A 58 -17.89 0.06 9.02
C ALA A 58 -19.37 0.15 9.44
N ARG A 59 -20.25 -0.66 8.81
CA ARG A 59 -21.68 -0.76 9.17
C ARG A 59 -21.88 -1.21 10.61
N GLU A 60 -21.16 -2.25 11.07
CA GLU A 60 -21.28 -2.78 12.43
C GLU A 60 -20.77 -1.79 13.48
N ILE A 61 -19.72 -1.01 13.18
CA ILE A 61 -19.25 0.07 14.07
C ILE A 61 -20.30 1.19 14.15
N VAL A 62 -20.83 1.67 13.03
CA VAL A 62 -21.87 2.72 13.05
C VAL A 62 -23.13 2.24 13.76
N ARG A 63 -23.53 0.96 13.60
CA ARG A 63 -24.66 0.35 14.31
C ARG A 63 -24.50 0.35 15.85
N ARG A 64 -23.26 0.34 16.35
CA ARG A 64 -22.96 0.33 17.80
C ARG A 64 -22.65 1.72 18.37
N TYR A 65 -22.03 2.59 17.59
CA TYR A 65 -21.40 3.84 18.05
C TYR A 65 -21.89 5.11 17.30
N GLY A 66 -22.92 5.00 16.46
CA GLY A 66 -23.47 6.11 15.69
C GLY A 66 -24.89 5.87 15.21
N SER A 67 -25.30 6.62 14.17
CA SER A 67 -26.65 6.60 13.61
C SER A 67 -26.65 6.03 12.18
N PRO A 68 -27.00 4.74 11.96
CA PRO A 68 -26.92 4.08 10.65
C PRO A 68 -27.67 4.75 9.49
N GLU A 69 -28.69 5.56 9.78
CA GLU A 69 -29.48 6.28 8.78
C GLU A 69 -28.85 7.62 8.33
N LEU A 70 -27.92 8.16 9.13
CA LEU A 70 -27.37 9.52 8.96
C LEU A 70 -25.84 9.54 8.82
N GLU A 71 -25.17 8.53 9.35
CA GLU A 71 -23.72 8.47 9.48
C GLU A 71 -23.16 7.25 8.77
N THR A 72 -21.89 7.35 8.37
CA THR A 72 -21.10 6.23 7.88
C THR A 72 -19.69 6.31 8.47
N ALA A 73 -18.87 5.29 8.23
CA ALA A 73 -17.54 5.15 8.80
C ALA A 73 -16.49 4.85 7.74
N ILE A 74 -15.26 5.32 7.98
CA ILE A 74 -14.08 4.95 7.21
C ILE A 74 -12.95 4.54 8.14
N LEU A 75 -12.19 3.52 7.73
CA LEU A 75 -11.42 2.66 8.62
C LEU A 75 -9.92 2.71 8.35
N PHE A 76 -9.13 2.96 9.39
CA PHE A 76 -7.71 3.22 9.33
C PHE A 76 -6.92 2.36 10.34
N PRO A 77 -5.63 2.08 10.06
CA PRO A 77 -4.80 1.24 10.90
C PRO A 77 -4.30 1.93 12.18
N SER A 78 -4.33 3.26 12.26
CA SER A 78 -3.82 4.03 13.40
C SER A 78 -4.57 5.36 13.61
N LEU A 79 -4.40 5.98 14.79
CA LEU A 79 -4.91 7.33 15.07
C LEU A 79 -4.23 8.40 14.20
N LYS A 80 -2.95 8.22 13.81
CA LYS A 80 -2.25 9.14 12.90
C LYS A 80 -2.87 9.11 11.51
N THR A 81 -3.16 7.91 11.00
CA THR A 81 -3.77 7.73 9.68
C THR A 81 -5.25 8.16 9.63
N SER A 82 -6.02 7.91 10.70
CA SER A 82 -7.39 8.46 10.82
C SER A 82 -7.40 9.98 11.00
N GLY A 83 -6.41 10.55 11.72
CA GLY A 83 -6.22 11.99 11.89
C GLY A 83 -6.00 12.75 10.57
N VAL A 84 -5.34 12.13 9.58
CA VAL A 84 -5.24 12.68 8.21
C VAL A 84 -6.63 12.81 7.57
N CYS A 85 -7.49 11.80 7.74
CA CYS A 85 -8.85 11.84 7.20
C CYS A 85 -9.75 12.82 7.94
N TYR A 86 -9.68 12.85 9.27
CA TYR A 86 -10.39 13.80 10.11
C TYR A 86 -10.09 15.25 9.71
N SER A 87 -8.80 15.59 9.61
CA SER A 87 -8.34 16.93 9.22
C SER A 87 -8.75 17.27 7.79
N PHE A 88 -8.65 16.32 6.85
CA PHE A 88 -9.09 16.53 5.47
C PHE A 88 -10.60 16.80 5.38
N LEU A 89 -11.44 16.02 6.06
CA LEU A 89 -12.88 16.26 6.16
C LEU A 89 -13.19 17.65 6.75
N LYS A 90 -12.57 17.99 7.89
CA LYS A 90 -12.74 19.32 8.52
C LYS A 90 -12.29 20.48 7.62
N SER A 91 -11.32 20.27 6.73
CA SER A 91 -10.88 21.29 5.76
C SER A 91 -11.78 21.46 4.53
N LYS A 92 -12.74 20.55 4.31
CA LYS A 92 -13.61 20.52 3.12
C LYS A 92 -15.10 20.71 3.44
N ILE A 93 -15.51 20.43 4.67
CA ILE A 93 -16.88 20.69 5.16
C ILE A 93 -16.97 22.16 5.58
N LEU A 94 -18.04 22.85 5.19
CA LEU A 94 -18.24 24.26 5.53
C LEU A 94 -18.47 24.44 7.03
N ALA A 95 -17.93 25.53 7.60
CA ALA A 95 -17.98 25.79 9.05
C ALA A 95 -19.40 25.99 9.61
N GLU A 96 -20.38 26.25 8.74
CA GLU A 96 -21.79 26.47 9.10
C GLU A 96 -22.61 25.16 9.18
N GLU A 97 -22.09 24.04 8.66
CA GLU A 97 -22.74 22.75 8.77
C GLU A 97 -22.45 22.09 10.15
N PRO A 98 -23.44 21.48 10.82
CA PRO A 98 -23.25 20.75 12.08
C PRO A 98 -22.43 19.46 11.84
N CYS A 99 -21.11 19.64 11.79
CA CYS A 99 -20.14 18.65 11.36
C CYS A 99 -19.81 17.63 12.48
N ASN A 100 -20.70 16.65 12.69
CA ASN A 100 -20.51 15.52 13.62
C ASN A 100 -19.47 14.48 13.13
N VAL A 101 -18.27 14.95 12.81
CA VAL A 101 -17.12 14.11 12.50
C VAL A 101 -16.38 13.80 13.80
N ARG A 102 -16.22 12.52 14.12
CA ARG A 102 -15.52 12.02 15.31
C ARG A 102 -14.64 10.80 14.99
N THR A 103 -13.58 10.61 15.76
CA THR A 103 -12.73 9.42 15.68
C THR A 103 -13.01 8.51 16.86
N ILE A 104 -13.07 7.20 16.63
CA ILE A 104 -13.15 6.15 17.65
C ILE A 104 -11.98 5.19 17.42
N ASP A 105 -11.13 5.03 18.43
CA ASP A 105 -10.05 4.06 18.43
C ASP A 105 -10.49 2.77 19.12
N PHE A 106 -10.01 1.64 18.60
CA PHE A 106 -10.29 0.31 19.11
C PHE A 106 -9.01 -0.45 19.40
N ALA A 107 -8.99 -1.13 20.53
CA ALA A 107 -7.91 -2.01 20.96
C ALA A 107 -8.46 -3.41 21.30
N LEU A 108 -7.59 -4.41 21.28
CA LEU A 108 -7.84 -5.64 22.02
C LEU A 108 -7.61 -5.35 23.52
N PRO A 109 -8.31 -6.03 24.44
CA PRO A 109 -8.08 -5.90 25.88
C PRO A 109 -6.73 -6.53 26.26
N ILE A 110 -5.67 -5.72 26.27
CA ILE A 110 -4.36 -6.11 26.79
C ILE A 110 -4.26 -5.64 28.26
N GLN A 111 -3.88 -6.55 29.16
CA GLN A 111 -3.52 -6.22 30.55
C GLN A 111 -2.03 -6.46 30.80
N GLY A 112 -1.34 -5.45 31.32
CA GLY A 112 0.07 -5.50 31.72
C GLY A 112 0.78 -4.19 31.40
N GLU A 113 1.56 -3.66 32.36
CA GLU A 113 2.24 -2.36 32.22
C GLU A 113 3.47 -2.40 31.27
N ASP A 114 3.88 -3.60 30.83
CA ASP A 114 5.10 -3.84 30.02
C ASP A 114 4.81 -4.11 28.52
N ALA A 115 3.77 -3.52 27.93
CA ALA A 115 3.61 -3.51 26.48
C ALA A 115 4.61 -2.52 25.85
N PRO A 116 5.38 -2.90 24.79
CA PRO A 116 6.33 -1.98 24.17
C PRO A 116 5.59 -0.77 23.58
N SER A 117 5.97 0.42 24.03
CA SER A 117 5.30 1.68 23.72
C SER A 117 5.33 1.99 22.22
N GLY A 118 4.23 1.73 21.50
CA GLY A 118 4.15 2.11 20.09
C GLY A 118 3.21 1.37 19.14
N THR A 119 2.10 0.75 19.56
CA THR A 119 0.91 0.51 18.70
C THR A 119 -0.30 -0.05 19.47
N ASP A 120 -0.86 0.74 20.39
CA ASP A 120 -2.01 0.28 21.23
C ASP A 120 -3.35 0.17 20.48
N SER A 121 -3.47 0.71 19.27
CA SER A 121 -4.72 0.76 18.49
C SER A 121 -4.65 -0.23 17.32
N ILE A 122 -5.62 -1.14 17.26
CA ILE A 122 -5.74 -2.18 16.22
C ILE A 122 -6.75 -1.77 15.14
N LEU A 123 -7.57 -0.74 15.40
CA LEU A 123 -8.42 -0.10 14.40
C LEU A 123 -8.76 1.33 14.84
N SER A 124 -8.60 2.30 13.95
CA SER A 124 -9.09 3.68 14.14
C SER A 124 -10.18 3.99 13.12
N CYS A 125 -11.31 4.52 13.57
CA CYS A 125 -12.50 4.72 12.75
C CYS A 125 -12.90 6.19 12.77
N VAL A 126 -13.04 6.83 11.61
CA VAL A 126 -13.67 8.15 11.50
C VAL A 126 -15.14 7.95 11.15
N ILE A 127 -16.05 8.34 12.06
CA ILE A 127 -17.49 8.39 11.82
C ILE A 127 -17.87 9.81 11.40
N TYR A 128 -18.69 9.94 10.34
CA TYR A 128 -19.07 11.21 9.74
C TYR A 128 -20.43 11.12 9.03
N PRO A 129 -21.12 12.26 8.78
CA PRO A 129 -22.39 12.28 8.05
C PRO A 129 -22.28 11.74 6.61
N ILE A 130 -23.24 10.90 6.20
CA ILE A 130 -23.15 10.08 4.98
C ILE A 130 -22.92 10.89 3.70
N GLN A 131 -23.43 12.13 3.61
CA GLN A 131 -23.23 13.00 2.45
C GLN A 131 -21.76 13.35 2.15
N HIS A 132 -20.85 13.22 3.13
CA HIS A 132 -19.43 13.49 2.94
C HIS A 132 -18.61 12.25 2.54
N ALA A 133 -19.25 11.10 2.27
CA ALA A 133 -18.57 9.88 1.83
C ALA A 133 -17.68 10.08 0.58
N PRO A 134 -18.04 10.90 -0.43
CA PRO A 134 -17.14 11.20 -1.56
C PRO A 134 -15.87 11.97 -1.16
N ILE A 135 -15.88 12.70 -0.04
CA ILE A 135 -14.71 13.42 0.49
C ILE A 135 -13.80 12.43 1.23
N ALA A 136 -14.38 11.61 2.12
CA ALA A 136 -13.64 10.57 2.84
C ALA A 136 -13.00 9.53 1.89
N LYS A 137 -13.71 9.13 0.82
CA LYS A 137 -13.21 8.21 -0.21
C LYS A 137 -11.93 8.73 -0.89
N GLN A 138 -11.77 10.04 -1.06
CA GLN A 138 -10.53 10.61 -1.63
C GLN A 138 -9.32 10.34 -0.73
N VAL A 139 -9.49 10.35 0.60
CA VAL A 139 -8.40 10.03 1.54
C VAL A 139 -8.05 8.54 1.42
N TRP A 140 -9.04 7.66 1.41
CA TRP A 140 -8.85 6.21 1.22
C TRP A 140 -8.11 5.89 -0.08
N GLN A 141 -8.64 6.40 -1.21
CA GLN A 141 -8.12 6.11 -2.53
C GLN A 141 -6.71 6.68 -2.70
N HIS A 142 -6.51 7.97 -2.42
CA HIS A 142 -5.26 8.65 -2.78
C HIS A 142 -4.14 8.31 -1.80
N THR A 143 -4.39 8.37 -0.48
CA THR A 143 -3.33 8.10 0.51
C THR A 143 -3.03 6.61 0.62
N GLY A 144 -3.97 5.71 0.27
CA GLY A 144 -3.81 4.27 0.42
C GLY A 144 -3.58 3.80 1.86
N ASN A 145 -3.89 4.62 2.86
CA ASN A 145 -3.71 4.35 4.29
C ASN A 145 -4.89 3.57 4.92
N GLY A 146 -5.89 3.14 4.15
CA GLY A 146 -7.00 2.34 4.67
C GLY A 146 -6.57 0.96 5.17
N ILE A 147 -7.40 0.32 6.01
CA ILE A 147 -7.16 -1.07 6.43
C ILE A 147 -7.30 -2.07 5.27
N SER A 148 -6.64 -3.22 5.36
CA SER A 148 -6.82 -4.33 4.43
C SER A 148 -8.09 -5.14 4.73
N SER A 149 -8.51 -5.96 3.77
CA SER A 149 -9.63 -6.91 3.92
C SER A 149 -9.36 -7.96 5.00
N ARG A 150 -8.13 -8.48 5.12
CA ARG A 150 -7.72 -9.39 6.21
C ARG A 150 -7.85 -8.73 7.58
N ARG A 151 -7.33 -7.52 7.74
CA ARG A 151 -7.46 -6.76 9.00
C ARG A 151 -8.92 -6.47 9.33
N ALA A 152 -9.75 -6.20 8.32
CA ALA A 152 -11.19 -6.00 8.52
C ALA A 152 -11.92 -7.28 8.92
N GLU A 153 -11.57 -8.44 8.35
CA GLU A 153 -12.10 -9.75 8.73
C GLU A 153 -11.81 -10.05 10.20
N PHE A 154 -10.55 -9.92 10.61
CA PHE A 154 -10.13 -10.05 12.01
C PHE A 154 -10.91 -9.10 12.93
N CYS A 155 -10.92 -7.79 12.61
CA CYS A 155 -11.58 -6.78 13.43
C CYS A 155 -13.10 -6.97 13.50
N LEU A 156 -13.76 -7.44 12.43
CA LEU A 156 -15.21 -7.70 12.41
C LEU A 156 -15.57 -8.88 13.32
N ASN A 157 -14.79 -9.96 13.27
CA ASN A 157 -14.99 -11.12 14.14
C ASN A 157 -14.69 -10.77 15.60
N ALA A 158 -13.57 -10.10 15.88
CA ALA A 158 -13.24 -9.63 17.22
C ALA A 158 -14.27 -8.63 17.79
N LEU A 159 -14.85 -7.75 16.96
CA LEU A 159 -15.93 -6.83 17.38
C LEU A 159 -17.23 -7.59 17.67
N ARG A 160 -17.59 -8.57 16.84
CA ARG A 160 -18.78 -9.43 17.06
C ARG A 160 -18.67 -10.23 18.35
N ASP A 161 -17.52 -10.83 18.62
CA ASP A 161 -17.25 -11.62 19.82
C ASP A 161 -16.97 -10.76 21.08
N GLY A 162 -16.87 -9.43 20.95
CA GLY A 162 -16.68 -8.50 22.06
C GLY A 162 -15.23 -8.31 22.52
N PHE A 163 -14.26 -8.86 21.77
CA PHE A 163 -12.83 -8.69 22.02
C PHE A 163 -12.25 -7.38 21.45
N LEU A 164 -12.88 -6.75 20.45
CA LEU A 164 -12.47 -5.44 19.97
C LEU A 164 -13.27 -4.35 20.69
N VAL A 165 -12.59 -3.59 21.56
CA VAL A 165 -13.24 -2.62 22.47
C VAL A 165 -12.77 -1.18 22.20
N GLU A 166 -13.68 -0.23 22.39
CA GLU A 166 -13.39 1.20 22.30
C GLU A 166 -12.33 1.61 23.34
N ARG A 167 -11.23 2.21 22.87
CA ARG A 167 -10.23 2.84 23.73
C ARG A 167 -10.79 4.17 24.22
N LYS A 168 -11.40 4.16 25.41
CA LYS A 168 -11.73 5.41 26.12
C LYS A 168 -10.44 6.22 26.31
N PRO A 169 -10.43 7.53 25.97
CA PRO A 169 -9.30 8.40 26.31
C PRO A 169 -9.01 8.26 27.81
N ALA A 170 -7.73 8.14 28.16
CA ALA A 170 -7.33 8.22 29.56
C ALA A 170 -7.80 9.59 30.07
N ALA A 171 -8.82 9.58 30.93
CA ALA A 171 -9.32 10.81 31.54
C ALA A 171 -8.12 11.48 32.22
N GLN A 172 -7.89 12.76 31.91
CA GLN A 172 -7.00 13.56 32.72
C GLN A 172 -7.49 13.43 34.17
N CYS A 173 -6.72 12.73 35.02
CA CYS A 173 -7.00 12.66 36.44
C CYS A 173 -6.71 14.04 37.05
N MET A 174 -7.60 14.99 36.78
CA MET A 174 -7.84 16.11 37.67
C MET A 174 -8.21 15.51 39.01
N ALA A 175 -7.22 15.49 39.91
CA ALA A 175 -7.36 14.99 41.25
C ALA A 175 -8.45 15.81 41.96
N SER A 176 -9.68 15.30 41.94
CA SER A 176 -10.76 15.81 42.76
C SER A 176 -10.27 15.67 44.21
N PRO A 177 -10.13 16.76 44.99
CA PRO A 177 -9.53 16.67 46.31
C PRO A 177 -10.37 15.75 47.19
N ARG A 178 -9.85 14.56 47.48
CA ARG A 178 -10.48 13.61 48.38
C ARG A 178 -10.57 14.25 49.76
N PHE A 179 -11.78 14.64 50.16
CA PHE A 179 -12.05 15.13 51.51
C PHE A 179 -11.74 14.03 52.53
N PHE A 180 -10.57 14.12 53.17
CA PHE A 180 -10.24 13.31 54.33
C PHE A 180 -11.11 13.74 55.52
N LYS A 181 -12.24 13.06 55.73
CA LYS A 181 -12.96 13.09 57.01
C LYS A 181 -12.16 12.30 58.04
N GLY A 182 -11.27 13.00 58.76
CA GLY A 182 -10.53 12.42 59.87
C GLY A 182 -11.41 12.19 61.11
N PRO A 183 -11.20 11.10 61.88
CA PRO A 183 -11.92 10.86 63.13
C PRO A 183 -11.16 11.37 64.38
N ARG A 184 -11.82 12.27 65.13
CA ARG A 184 -11.68 12.55 66.57
C ARG A 184 -13.13 12.69 67.08
N ARG A 185 -13.60 12.26 68.25
CA ARG A 185 -13.05 11.66 69.50
C ARG A 185 -14.20 10.76 70.08
N TYR A 186 -14.18 10.08 71.23
CA TYR A 186 -13.36 10.07 72.46
C TYR A 186 -13.57 8.72 73.22
N GLN A 187 -13.13 8.64 74.48
CA GLN A 187 -13.32 7.59 75.51
C GLN A 187 -12.56 6.26 75.29
N GLY A 188 -11.76 5.73 76.23
CA GLY A 188 -11.41 6.20 77.59
C GLY A 188 -10.10 5.56 78.11
N ARG A 189 -9.78 5.78 79.40
CA ARG A 189 -8.64 5.18 80.15
C ARG A 189 -8.84 3.64 80.33
N GLU A 190 -7.92 2.79 80.78
CA GLU A 190 -6.74 2.96 81.67
C GLU A 190 -5.83 1.68 81.68
N SER A 191 -4.57 1.82 82.13
CA SER A 191 -3.69 0.82 82.82
C SER A 191 -3.17 -0.54 82.23
N ILE A 192 -1.82 -0.62 82.13
CA ILE A 192 -0.86 -1.53 82.85
C ILE A 192 -0.59 -3.01 82.40
N SER A 193 0.70 -3.23 82.08
CA SER A 193 1.57 -4.44 82.25
C SER A 193 1.42 -5.69 81.36
N GLY A 194 2.56 -6.41 81.19
CA GLY A 194 2.60 -7.82 80.79
C GLY A 194 3.74 -8.23 79.84
N MET A 195 4.92 -8.58 80.38
CA MET A 195 6.00 -9.24 79.60
C MET A 195 5.75 -10.75 79.47
N SER A 196 6.23 -11.40 78.40
CA SER A 196 7.15 -12.57 78.48
C SER A 196 7.50 -13.17 77.11
N GLN A 197 8.62 -13.88 77.06
CA GLN A 197 9.19 -14.55 75.88
C GLN A 197 8.73 -16.02 75.82
N GLY A 198 8.84 -16.66 74.64
CA GLY A 198 8.68 -18.11 74.51
C GLY A 198 9.10 -18.64 73.13
N SER A 199 10.29 -19.23 73.04
CA SER A 199 10.79 -19.93 71.85
C SER A 199 10.40 -21.42 71.86
N GLY A 200 10.04 -21.99 70.71
CA GLY A 200 9.82 -23.44 70.59
C GLY A 200 9.68 -23.93 69.14
N THR A 201 10.52 -24.88 68.75
CA THR A 201 10.52 -25.54 67.43
C THR A 201 9.94 -26.96 67.53
N HIS A 202 9.00 -27.35 66.64
CA HIS A 202 9.08 -28.53 65.76
C HIS A 202 7.76 -28.91 65.05
N ALA A 203 7.87 -29.06 63.71
CA ALA A 203 7.24 -30.03 62.79
C ALA A 203 5.81 -30.60 62.97
N ARG A 204 5.01 -30.43 61.88
CA ARG A 204 3.96 -31.32 61.29
C ARG A 204 2.75 -31.72 62.18
N ASP A 205 1.50 -31.74 61.72
CA ASP A 205 1.03 -31.99 60.35
C ASP A 205 -0.36 -31.37 60.00
N SER A 206 -0.64 -31.26 58.70
CA SER A 206 -1.95 -31.23 58.02
C SER A 206 -3.13 -30.33 58.49
N THR A 207 -3.47 -29.32 57.68
CA THR A 207 -4.79 -29.05 57.01
C THR A 207 -5.29 -27.59 56.97
N THR A 208 -5.92 -27.26 55.83
CA THR A 208 -6.74 -26.06 55.48
C THR A 208 -6.09 -24.69 55.23
N GLY A 209 -6.36 -24.12 54.04
CA GLY A 209 -6.63 -22.68 53.88
C GLY A 209 -5.70 -21.83 52.98
N THR A 210 -6.12 -21.59 51.72
CA THR A 210 -5.87 -20.36 50.90
C THR A 210 -4.42 -19.96 50.53
N ASN A 211 -4.13 -19.15 49.50
CA ASN A 211 -4.83 -18.85 48.22
C ASN A 211 -3.81 -18.31 47.18
N THR A 212 -3.96 -18.78 45.94
CA THR A 212 -3.74 -18.06 44.67
C THR A 212 -2.87 -16.79 44.62
N THR A 213 -1.67 -16.88 44.03
CA THR A 213 -0.94 -15.73 43.43
C THR A 213 -0.22 -16.04 42.10
N THR A 214 -0.22 -17.29 41.63
CA THR A 214 0.51 -17.72 40.42
C THR A 214 -0.38 -17.93 39.17
N ARG A 215 -1.69 -17.70 39.24
CA ARG A 215 -2.60 -17.99 38.11
C ARG A 215 -2.63 -16.92 37.01
N ASN A 216 -2.49 -15.65 37.38
CA ASN A 216 -2.77 -14.52 36.47
C ASN A 216 -1.71 -14.27 35.37
N MET A 217 -0.49 -14.80 35.49
CA MET A 217 0.53 -14.67 34.43
C MET A 217 0.42 -15.76 33.34
N GLN A 218 -0.28 -16.86 33.63
CA GLN A 218 -0.54 -17.94 32.67
C GLN A 218 -1.74 -17.57 31.79
N ASP A 219 -2.86 -17.20 32.43
CA ASP A 219 -4.14 -16.79 31.83
C ASP A 219 -3.99 -15.76 30.69
N GLY A 220 -3.14 -14.73 30.88
CA GLY A 220 -3.00 -13.63 29.92
C GLY A 220 -2.36 -14.04 28.59
N ARG A 221 -1.41 -14.98 28.60
CA ARG A 221 -0.81 -15.53 27.36
C ARG A 221 -1.75 -16.53 26.71
N GLU A 222 -2.36 -17.38 27.54
CA GLU A 222 -3.38 -18.34 27.11
C GLU A 222 -4.55 -17.62 26.44
N HIS A 223 -4.94 -16.41 26.87
CA HIS A 223 -6.05 -15.67 26.27
C HIS A 223 -5.73 -15.01 24.92
N VAL A 224 -4.51 -14.50 24.70
CA VAL A 224 -4.10 -13.98 23.36
C VAL A 224 -3.92 -15.15 22.40
N GLN A 225 -3.24 -16.21 22.85
CA GLN A 225 -3.08 -17.44 22.09
C GLN A 225 -4.44 -18.08 21.77
N PHE A 226 -5.41 -18.06 22.70
CA PHE A 226 -6.78 -18.52 22.46
C PHE A 226 -7.53 -17.66 21.43
N ILE A 227 -7.28 -16.35 21.36
CA ILE A 227 -7.83 -15.49 20.30
C ILE A 227 -7.18 -15.86 18.95
N GLU A 228 -5.87 -16.01 18.88
CA GLU A 228 -5.15 -16.45 17.67
C GLU A 228 -5.60 -17.85 17.20
N GLU A 229 -5.73 -18.82 18.10
CA GLU A 229 -6.18 -20.19 17.84
C GLU A 229 -7.67 -20.26 17.44
N ARG A 230 -8.55 -19.50 18.11
CA ARG A 230 -10.01 -19.49 17.86
C ARG A 230 -10.39 -18.78 16.57
N PHE A 231 -9.62 -17.79 16.13
CA PHE A 231 -9.84 -17.09 14.85
C PHE A 231 -9.04 -17.68 13.68
N GLY A 232 -8.34 -18.81 13.88
CA GLY A 232 -8.15 -19.81 12.83
C GLY A 232 -6.94 -19.64 11.90
N ARG A 233 -5.91 -18.88 12.29
CA ARG A 233 -4.61 -18.87 11.59
C ARG A 233 -3.46 -18.89 12.60
N ASN A 234 -2.61 -19.92 12.54
CA ASN A 234 -1.37 -20.06 13.34
C ASN A 234 -0.33 -19.00 12.94
N LEU A 235 -0.59 -17.74 13.28
CA LEU A 235 0.24 -16.60 12.92
C LEU A 235 0.76 -15.90 14.17
N SER A 236 1.69 -16.57 14.86
CA SER A 236 2.35 -15.98 16.01
C SER A 236 2.95 -14.62 15.63
N THR A 237 2.85 -13.64 16.51
CA THR A 237 3.44 -12.30 16.32
C THR A 237 4.92 -12.34 15.93
N SER A 238 5.65 -13.37 16.37
CA SER A 238 7.03 -13.67 15.96
C SER A 238 7.17 -13.97 14.45
N LEU A 239 6.26 -14.75 13.85
CA LEU A 239 6.27 -15.07 12.42
C LEU A 239 6.03 -13.82 11.58
N ALA A 240 5.12 -12.94 12.02
CA ALA A 240 4.88 -11.66 11.34
C ALA A 240 6.08 -10.69 11.45
N GLY A 241 6.83 -10.72 12.56
CA GLY A 241 8.09 -9.97 12.70
C GLY A 241 9.19 -10.48 11.77
N GLN A 242 9.35 -11.81 11.70
CA GLN A 242 10.28 -12.49 10.79
C GLN A 242 9.93 -12.22 9.31
N ALA A 243 8.66 -12.30 8.93
CA ALA A 243 8.20 -12.04 7.57
C ALA A 243 8.53 -10.62 7.10
N ARG A 244 8.30 -9.59 7.95
CA ARG A 244 8.70 -8.21 7.66
C ARG A 244 10.20 -8.03 7.54
N LEU A 245 11.01 -8.79 8.30
CA LEU A 245 12.47 -8.76 8.19
C LEU A 245 12.93 -9.37 6.86
N ALA A 246 12.41 -10.54 6.49
CA ALA A 246 12.71 -11.20 5.22
C ALA A 246 12.33 -10.33 4.01
N VAL A 247 11.14 -9.74 3.99
CA VAL A 247 10.70 -8.80 2.94
C VAL A 247 11.66 -7.61 2.83
N ARG A 248 12.06 -6.99 3.95
CA ARG A 248 13.04 -5.88 3.94
C ARG A 248 14.42 -6.31 3.42
N ARG A 249 14.87 -7.53 3.73
CA ARG A 249 16.14 -8.07 3.21
C ARG A 249 16.09 -8.36 1.70
N ARG A 250 15.00 -8.93 1.18
CA ARG A 250 14.77 -9.07 -0.27
C ARG A 250 14.84 -7.70 -0.96
N ILE A 251 14.15 -6.70 -0.41
CA ILE A 251 14.13 -5.33 -0.96
C ILE A 251 15.48 -4.62 -0.83
N ALA A 252 16.28 -4.85 0.22
CA ALA A 252 17.64 -4.33 0.32
C ALA A 252 18.62 -4.99 -0.67
N GLY A 253 18.23 -6.09 -1.34
CA GLY A 253 19.09 -6.87 -2.23
C GLY A 253 20.09 -7.75 -1.48
N VAL A 254 19.84 -8.04 -0.19
CA VAL A 254 20.65 -8.99 0.59
C VAL A 254 20.35 -10.43 0.16
N LEU A 255 19.16 -10.67 -0.42
CA LEU A 255 18.69 -11.98 -0.89
C LEU A 255 18.54 -11.92 -2.41
N THR A 256 19.49 -12.51 -3.15
CA THR A 256 19.58 -12.44 -4.63
C THR A 256 19.11 -13.71 -5.35
N ALA A 257 18.56 -14.68 -4.62
CA ALA A 257 18.06 -15.95 -5.13
C ALA A 257 16.64 -16.23 -4.61
N ASP A 258 15.98 -17.22 -5.21
CA ASP A 258 14.74 -17.76 -4.64
C ASP A 258 15.08 -18.47 -3.33
N MET A 259 14.50 -18.02 -2.21
CA MET A 259 14.92 -18.43 -0.86
C MET A 259 13.75 -18.53 0.12
N GLU A 260 13.78 -19.61 0.90
CA GLU A 260 12.81 -19.88 1.96
C GLU A 260 13.04 -19.02 3.20
N LEU A 261 12.03 -18.89 4.06
CA LEU A 261 12.05 -17.96 5.20
C LEU A 261 13.21 -18.21 6.17
N ASN A 262 13.56 -19.47 6.45
CA ASN A 262 14.64 -19.79 7.37
C ASN A 262 16.01 -19.35 6.81
N GLU A 263 16.25 -19.61 5.52
CA GLU A 263 17.49 -19.23 4.83
C GLU A 263 17.64 -17.70 4.78
N ALA A 264 16.55 -16.99 4.46
CA ALA A 264 16.47 -15.53 4.44
C ALA A 264 16.73 -14.87 5.82
N LEU A 265 16.54 -15.60 6.91
CA LEU A 265 16.83 -15.15 8.28
C LEU A 265 18.28 -15.43 8.69
N GLU A 266 18.86 -16.54 8.22
CA GLU A 266 20.24 -16.96 8.52
C GLU A 266 21.31 -16.20 7.72
N GLU A 267 20.99 -15.75 6.50
CA GLU A 267 21.96 -15.07 5.63
C GLU A 267 22.43 -13.73 6.23
N LYS A 268 23.77 -13.57 6.28
CA LYS A 268 24.43 -12.37 6.80
C LYS A 268 24.79 -11.43 5.65
N SER A 269 24.19 -10.23 5.67
CA SER A 269 24.52 -9.04 4.87
C SER A 269 25.60 -9.23 3.79
N GLY A 270 25.20 -9.62 2.58
CA GLY A 270 25.98 -9.37 1.38
C GLY A 270 26.01 -7.87 1.03
N GLU A 271 26.75 -7.50 -0.03
CA GLU A 271 26.60 -6.18 -0.63
C GLU A 271 25.21 -6.06 -1.25
N GLY A 272 24.33 -5.24 -0.64
CA GLY A 272 22.98 -5.00 -1.14
C GLY A 272 22.94 -4.25 -2.47
N ARG A 273 21.73 -3.86 -2.94
CA ARG A 273 21.53 -3.17 -4.24
C ARG A 273 22.43 -1.94 -4.47
N VAL A 274 22.84 -1.30 -3.38
CA VAL A 274 23.87 -0.25 -3.33
C VAL A 274 24.71 -0.49 -2.07
N ALA A 275 26.02 -0.24 -2.15
CA ALA A 275 26.91 -0.38 -1.00
C ALA A 275 26.40 0.38 0.23
N GLY A 276 26.39 -0.27 1.40
CA GLY A 276 25.89 0.33 2.66
C GLY A 276 24.37 0.38 2.82
N LEU A 277 23.58 -0.11 1.86
CA LEU A 277 22.14 -0.30 2.03
C LEU A 277 21.84 -1.50 2.93
N THR A 278 20.95 -1.34 3.91
CA THR A 278 20.57 -2.38 4.89
C THR A 278 19.06 -2.56 5.00
N GLU A 279 18.59 -3.61 5.68
CA GLU A 279 17.16 -3.76 6.00
C GLU A 279 16.61 -2.64 6.90
N SER A 280 17.48 -1.85 7.53
CA SER A 280 17.08 -0.68 8.34
C SER A 280 16.69 0.54 7.49
N ASP A 281 17.03 0.53 6.21
CA ASP A 281 16.75 1.61 5.24
C ASP A 281 15.45 1.37 4.46
N VAL A 282 14.86 0.18 4.62
CA VAL A 282 13.62 -0.25 3.98
C VAL A 282 12.46 -0.15 4.98
N PHE A 283 11.47 0.66 4.63
CA PHE A 283 10.24 0.86 5.39
C PHE A 283 9.07 0.25 4.63
N LEU A 284 8.22 -0.52 5.32
CA LEU A 284 7.07 -1.20 4.71
C LEU A 284 5.77 -0.43 4.99
N PHE A 285 4.83 -0.46 4.04
CA PHE A 285 3.55 0.22 4.13
C PHE A 285 2.40 -0.68 3.65
N PRO A 286 1.14 -0.43 4.06
CA PRO A 286 -0.02 -1.20 3.61
C PRO A 286 -0.23 -1.21 2.08
N THR A 287 0.21 -0.16 1.38
CA THR A 287 0.07 -0.02 -0.07
C THR A 287 1.22 0.80 -0.68
N GLY A 288 1.44 0.67 -1.98
CA GLY A 288 2.33 1.57 -2.73
C GLY A 288 1.97 3.05 -2.57
N MET A 289 0.67 3.40 -2.62
CA MET A 289 0.23 4.79 -2.41
C MET A 289 0.53 5.30 -1.00
N SER A 290 0.43 4.44 0.02
CA SER A 290 0.85 4.78 1.39
C SER A 290 2.36 5.05 1.48
N SER A 291 3.17 4.37 0.66
CA SER A 291 4.61 4.64 0.56
C SER A 291 4.89 6.02 -0.06
N ILE A 292 4.20 6.36 -1.16
CA ILE A 292 4.30 7.66 -1.84
C ILE A 292 3.81 8.79 -0.92
N PHE A 293 2.66 8.60 -0.27
CA PHE A 293 2.09 9.55 0.69
C PHE A 293 3.07 9.81 1.85
N ASN A 294 3.56 8.74 2.51
CA ASN A 294 4.48 8.92 3.62
C ASN A 294 5.83 9.52 3.16
N ALA A 295 6.38 9.14 2.00
CA ALA A 295 7.56 9.80 1.45
C ALA A 295 7.37 11.32 1.33
N HIS A 296 6.21 11.78 0.82
CA HIS A 296 5.87 13.19 0.76
C HIS A 296 5.75 13.85 2.14
N GLN A 297 5.04 13.23 3.08
CA GLN A 297 4.89 13.77 4.45
C GLN A 297 6.24 13.84 5.19
N MET A 298 7.09 12.82 5.08
CA MET A 298 8.41 12.82 5.73
C MET A 298 9.36 13.83 5.09
N LEU A 299 9.26 14.08 3.78
CA LEU A 299 10.01 15.16 3.12
C LEU A 299 9.57 16.53 3.62
N MET A 300 8.27 16.80 3.75
CA MET A 300 7.78 18.07 4.34
C MET A 300 8.24 18.23 5.79
N ALA A 301 8.23 17.16 6.59
CA ALA A 301 8.74 17.19 7.96
C ALA A 301 10.27 17.41 8.03
N ALA A 302 11.04 16.97 7.02
CA ALA A 302 12.49 17.12 6.96
C ALA A 302 12.97 18.45 6.36
N LYS A 303 12.24 19.02 5.38
CA LYS A 303 12.65 20.20 4.58
C LYS A 303 11.72 21.42 4.73
N GLY A 304 10.59 21.29 5.42
CA GLY A 304 9.53 22.30 5.47
C GLY A 304 8.53 22.18 4.30
N GLU A 305 7.45 22.94 4.38
CA GLU A 305 6.38 22.92 3.38
C GLU A 305 6.77 23.73 2.12
N MET A 306 6.90 23.06 0.98
CA MET A 306 7.09 23.66 -0.35
C MET A 306 6.27 22.90 -1.39
N LYS A 307 6.02 23.49 -2.57
CA LYS A 307 5.38 22.77 -3.68
C LYS A 307 6.25 21.59 -4.12
N SER A 308 5.62 20.49 -4.53
CA SER A 308 6.30 19.35 -5.16
C SER A 308 6.21 19.43 -6.69
N ILE A 309 7.07 18.69 -7.37
CA ILE A 309 7.02 18.48 -8.83
C ILE A 309 6.56 17.05 -9.10
N CYS A 310 5.67 16.89 -10.06
CA CYS A 310 5.22 15.61 -10.60
C CYS A 310 5.67 15.53 -12.06
N PHE A 311 6.60 14.62 -12.36
CA PHE A 311 7.29 14.57 -13.65
C PHE A 311 7.00 13.26 -14.41
N GLY A 312 6.57 13.40 -15.66
CA GLY A 312 5.90 12.35 -16.42
C GLY A 312 4.40 12.32 -16.15
N PHE A 313 3.71 11.35 -16.75
CA PHE A 313 2.30 11.03 -16.50
C PHE A 313 2.25 9.82 -15.54
N PRO A 314 2.39 10.00 -14.21
CA PRO A 314 2.37 8.87 -13.29
C PRO A 314 0.94 8.41 -13.07
N TYR A 315 0.86 7.30 -12.34
CA TYR A 315 -0.34 6.82 -11.71
C TYR A 315 -1.13 7.94 -11.00
N THR A 316 -2.40 8.09 -11.39
CA THR A 316 -3.25 9.29 -11.16
C THR A 316 -3.20 9.82 -9.73
N ASP A 317 -3.27 8.92 -8.75
CA ASP A 317 -3.33 9.27 -7.34
C ASP A 317 -2.06 9.96 -6.81
N THR A 318 -0.89 9.75 -7.43
CA THR A 318 0.37 10.44 -7.05
C THR A 318 0.26 11.94 -7.26
N LEU A 319 -0.18 12.38 -8.45
CA LEU A 319 -0.43 13.79 -8.73
C LEU A 319 -1.45 14.38 -7.76
N LYS A 320 -2.54 13.63 -7.48
CA LYS A 320 -3.57 14.10 -6.55
C LYS A 320 -3.11 14.08 -5.08
N ILE A 321 -2.07 13.32 -4.68
CA ILE A 321 -1.44 13.45 -3.36
C ILE A 321 -0.77 14.83 -3.25
N LEU A 322 0.14 15.11 -4.18
CA LEU A 322 0.99 16.31 -4.18
C LEU A 322 0.17 17.60 -4.30
N GLN A 323 -1.00 17.54 -4.95
CA GLN A 323 -1.96 18.65 -5.02
C GLN A 323 -2.77 18.89 -3.73
N LYS A 324 -3.00 17.85 -2.90
CA LYS A 324 -3.98 17.90 -1.80
C LYS A 324 -3.38 17.92 -0.39
N TRP A 325 -2.21 17.33 -0.19
CA TRP A 325 -1.55 17.22 1.12
C TRP A 325 -0.19 17.93 1.11
N GLY A 326 -0.23 19.24 0.87
CA GLY A 326 0.94 20.13 0.88
C GLY A 326 0.63 21.45 0.14
N PRO A 327 1.62 22.33 -0.08
CA PRO A 327 1.44 23.61 -0.78
C PRO A 327 1.09 23.53 -2.28
N GLY A 328 0.90 22.33 -2.82
CA GLY A 328 0.50 22.06 -4.21
C GLY A 328 1.59 21.46 -5.08
N CYS A 329 1.28 21.26 -6.36
CA CYS A 329 2.12 20.54 -7.31
C CYS A 329 2.33 21.33 -8.60
N LEU A 330 3.57 21.37 -9.09
CA LEU A 330 3.88 21.64 -10.50
C LEU A 330 3.84 20.31 -11.27
N PHE A 331 3.21 20.27 -12.44
CA PHE A 331 2.98 19.04 -13.20
C PHE A 331 3.54 19.12 -14.61
N TYR A 332 4.40 18.17 -14.94
CA TYR A 332 5.07 18.01 -16.23
C TYR A 332 4.65 16.67 -16.85
N GLY A 333 3.43 16.61 -17.38
CA GLY A 333 2.80 15.36 -17.81
C GLY A 333 3.46 14.68 -19.00
N HIS A 334 4.20 15.40 -19.86
CA HIS A 334 4.88 14.78 -20.99
C HIS A 334 6.13 14.00 -20.56
N GLY A 335 6.78 14.44 -19.47
CA GLY A 335 8.02 13.88 -18.96
C GLY A 335 9.19 14.06 -19.92
N SER A 336 9.19 15.13 -20.72
CA SER A 336 10.10 15.33 -21.85
C SER A 336 11.35 16.14 -21.49
N SER A 337 12.25 16.36 -22.46
CA SER A 337 13.42 17.24 -22.23
C SER A 337 13.00 18.71 -22.09
N GLU A 338 11.96 19.10 -22.82
CA GLU A 338 11.39 20.46 -22.82
C GLU A 338 10.74 20.78 -21.47
N ASP A 339 10.08 19.80 -20.83
CA ASP A 339 9.59 19.92 -19.45
C ASP A 339 10.76 20.19 -18.45
N LEU A 340 11.94 19.59 -18.67
CA LEU A 340 13.13 19.85 -17.86
C LEU A 340 13.78 21.21 -18.19
N ASP A 341 13.66 21.70 -19.41
CA ASP A 341 14.11 23.04 -19.81
C ASP A 341 13.26 24.13 -19.13
N ASP A 342 11.93 23.96 -19.07
CA ASP A 342 11.06 24.89 -18.33
C ASP A 342 11.29 24.78 -16.81
N LEU A 343 11.47 23.58 -16.26
CA LEU A 343 11.84 23.40 -14.86
C LEU A 343 13.14 24.15 -14.51
N GLU A 344 14.19 24.00 -15.32
CA GLU A 344 15.45 24.71 -15.10
C GLU A 344 15.25 26.24 -15.22
N SER A 345 14.40 26.71 -16.15
CA SER A 345 14.00 28.12 -16.28
C SER A 345 13.29 28.67 -15.03
N GLN A 346 12.36 27.91 -14.43
CA GLN A 346 11.68 28.30 -13.19
C GLN A 346 12.66 28.32 -11.99
N LEU A 347 13.53 27.31 -11.89
CA LEU A 347 14.56 27.23 -10.83
C LEU A 347 15.57 28.38 -10.91
N LEU A 348 15.96 28.80 -12.13
CA LEU A 348 16.80 29.98 -12.38
C LEU A 348 16.12 31.30 -11.97
N LYS A 349 14.80 31.42 -12.14
CA LYS A 349 14.00 32.59 -11.69
C LYS A 349 13.87 32.66 -10.15
N GLY A 350 14.30 31.62 -9.43
CA GLY A 350 14.29 31.57 -7.97
C GLY A 350 13.22 30.66 -7.37
N GLU A 351 12.40 29.98 -8.17
CA GLU A 351 11.43 29.02 -7.64
C GLU A 351 12.12 27.84 -6.94
N ARG A 352 11.52 27.33 -5.86
CA ARG A 352 12.07 26.23 -5.06
C ARG A 352 10.96 25.25 -4.75
N PHE A 353 11.33 23.97 -4.76
CA PHE A 353 10.41 22.85 -4.64
C PHE A 353 10.88 21.91 -3.52
N LEU A 354 9.94 21.20 -2.93
CA LEU A 354 10.20 20.18 -1.92
C LEU A 354 11.00 19.02 -2.53
N ALA A 355 10.41 18.42 -3.55
CA ALA A 355 10.90 17.23 -4.23
C ALA A 355 10.27 17.08 -5.61
N LEU A 356 10.91 16.29 -6.46
CA LEU A 356 10.40 15.81 -7.74
C LEU A 356 10.06 14.32 -7.61
N PHE A 357 8.82 13.97 -7.93
CA PHE A 357 8.29 12.61 -7.98
C PHE A 357 8.18 12.18 -9.43
N THR A 358 8.67 10.98 -9.76
CA THR A 358 8.57 10.39 -11.10
C THR A 358 8.54 8.86 -11.05
N GLU A 359 8.02 8.23 -12.09
CA GLU A 359 8.04 6.76 -12.27
C GLU A 359 9.19 6.36 -13.21
N PHE A 360 9.82 5.22 -12.96
CA PHE A 360 10.82 4.65 -13.86
C PHE A 360 10.53 3.18 -14.20
N PRO A 361 10.08 2.86 -15.42
CA PRO A 361 9.53 3.77 -16.45
C PRO A 361 8.06 4.11 -16.13
N GLY A 362 7.54 5.23 -16.66
CA GLY A 362 6.18 5.70 -16.37
C GLY A 362 5.06 4.90 -17.04
N ASN A 363 4.10 4.38 -16.27
CA ASN A 363 2.93 3.67 -16.80
C ASN A 363 1.85 4.67 -17.31
N PRO A 364 1.26 4.47 -18.51
CA PRO A 364 1.25 3.24 -19.30
C PRO A 364 2.20 3.23 -20.52
N LEU A 365 2.81 4.37 -20.86
CA LEU A 365 3.61 4.54 -22.10
C LEU A 365 5.05 4.02 -21.98
N LEU A 366 5.50 3.72 -20.77
CA LEU A 366 6.80 3.16 -20.40
C LEU A 366 8.00 4.00 -20.85
N LYS A 367 7.83 5.32 -20.86
CA LYS A 367 8.91 6.28 -21.10
C LYS A 367 9.80 6.34 -19.85
N ALA A 368 11.11 6.38 -20.06
CA ALA A 368 12.10 6.61 -19.00
C ALA A 368 12.45 8.11 -18.92
N PRO A 369 12.31 8.78 -17.77
CA PRO A 369 12.77 10.16 -17.58
C PRO A 369 14.30 10.24 -17.50
N ASP A 370 14.88 11.41 -17.81
CA ASP A 370 16.32 11.64 -17.63
C ASP A 370 16.65 11.87 -16.14
N LEU A 371 16.79 10.77 -15.40
CA LEU A 371 17.17 10.79 -14.00
C LEU A 371 18.56 11.41 -13.75
N LYS A 372 19.47 11.45 -14.74
CA LYS A 372 20.78 12.08 -14.59
C LYS A 372 20.63 13.60 -14.59
N ARG A 373 19.84 14.15 -15.51
CA ARG A 373 19.50 15.57 -15.53
C ARG A 373 18.66 15.98 -14.31
N ILE A 374 17.67 15.17 -13.93
CA ILE A 374 16.85 15.40 -12.72
C ILE A 374 17.72 15.47 -11.45
N ARG A 375 18.63 14.52 -11.24
CA ARG A 375 19.57 14.53 -10.10
C ARG A 375 20.45 15.77 -10.10
N SER A 376 21.02 16.13 -11.26
CA SER A 376 21.85 17.34 -11.41
C SER A 376 21.10 18.63 -11.06
N LEU A 377 19.82 18.74 -11.47
CA LEU A 377 18.96 19.85 -11.07
C LEU A 377 18.64 19.82 -9.56
N ALA A 378 18.34 18.64 -9.01
CA ALA A 378 18.03 18.47 -7.60
C ALA A 378 19.20 18.89 -6.69
N ASP A 379 20.43 18.52 -7.05
CA ASP A 379 21.65 18.89 -6.33
C ASP A 379 21.95 20.39 -6.43
N ARG A 380 21.78 20.97 -7.63
CA ARG A 380 22.03 22.40 -7.88
C ARG A 380 21.01 23.32 -7.19
N TYR A 381 19.76 22.89 -7.06
CA TYR A 381 18.65 23.73 -6.58
C TYR A 381 18.00 23.25 -5.27
N ASN A 382 18.58 22.24 -4.61
CA ASN A 382 18.22 21.79 -3.25
C ASN A 382 16.76 21.30 -3.10
N PHE A 383 16.30 20.47 -4.05
CA PHE A 383 15.08 19.66 -3.90
C PHE A 383 15.45 18.17 -3.80
N ALA A 384 14.52 17.32 -3.34
CA ALA A 384 14.74 15.86 -3.27
C ALA A 384 14.21 15.13 -4.50
N VAL A 385 14.71 13.92 -4.78
CA VAL A 385 14.21 13.08 -5.87
C VAL A 385 13.54 11.83 -5.29
N VAL A 386 12.29 11.59 -5.66
CA VAL A 386 11.54 10.38 -5.32
C VAL A 386 11.21 9.62 -6.61
N VAL A 387 11.68 8.38 -6.70
CA VAL A 387 11.43 7.52 -7.88
C VAL A 387 10.55 6.35 -7.47
N ASP A 388 9.42 6.19 -8.16
CA ASP A 388 8.63 4.97 -8.09
C ASP A 388 9.18 3.94 -9.10
N GLU A 389 9.78 2.87 -8.57
CA GLU A 389 10.36 1.77 -9.36
C GLU A 389 9.39 0.60 -9.58
N THR A 390 8.09 0.72 -9.26
CA THR A 390 7.11 -0.38 -9.31
C THR A 390 7.08 -1.13 -10.64
N VAL A 391 7.11 -0.40 -11.76
CA VAL A 391 7.03 -0.97 -13.11
C VAL A 391 8.38 -1.51 -13.56
N GLY A 392 9.44 -0.75 -13.32
CA GLY A 392 10.80 -1.13 -13.68
C GLY A 392 11.25 -2.37 -12.93
N ASN A 393 10.96 -2.43 -11.63
CA ASN A 393 11.39 -3.39 -10.60
C ASN A 393 12.91 -3.48 -10.38
N PHE A 394 13.31 -3.66 -9.13
CA PHE A 394 14.70 -3.53 -8.71
C PHE A 394 15.65 -4.66 -9.13
N LEU A 395 15.14 -5.73 -9.74
CA LEU A 395 15.98 -6.75 -10.38
C LEU A 395 16.35 -6.34 -11.81
N ASN A 396 15.48 -5.60 -12.50
CA ASN A 396 15.73 -5.10 -13.83
C ASN A 396 16.51 -3.78 -13.86
N ILE A 397 16.25 -2.88 -12.92
CA ILE A 397 16.86 -1.53 -12.87
C ILE A 397 17.46 -1.21 -11.50
N ASN A 398 18.37 -0.24 -11.45
CA ASN A 398 18.88 0.36 -10.22
C ASN A 398 18.87 1.88 -10.30
N VAL A 399 17.79 2.49 -9.78
CA VAL A 399 17.59 3.95 -9.75
C VAL A 399 18.00 4.60 -8.43
N LEU A 400 18.26 3.79 -7.39
CA LEU A 400 18.56 4.28 -6.04
C LEU A 400 19.74 5.27 -5.98
N PRO A 401 20.86 5.10 -6.73
CA PRO A 401 21.96 6.07 -6.73
C PRO A 401 21.60 7.48 -7.19
N TYR A 402 20.43 7.67 -7.83
CA TYR A 402 19.95 8.96 -8.34
C TYR A 402 18.69 9.47 -7.62
N ALA A 403 18.20 8.73 -6.62
CA ALA A 403 17.05 9.08 -5.80
C ALA A 403 17.49 9.39 -4.35
N ASP A 404 16.70 10.19 -3.63
CA ASP A 404 16.81 10.31 -2.17
C ASP A 404 15.90 9.29 -1.48
N ILE A 405 14.73 9.00 -2.09
CA ILE A 405 13.81 7.93 -1.69
C ILE A 405 13.38 7.15 -2.94
N VAL A 406 13.45 5.82 -2.90
CA VAL A 406 12.82 4.96 -3.91
C VAL A 406 11.57 4.33 -3.31
N VAL A 407 10.46 4.37 -4.02
CA VAL A 407 9.18 3.78 -3.58
C VAL A 407 8.76 2.65 -4.52
N SER A 408 7.98 1.70 -4.00
CA SER A 408 7.49 0.57 -4.80
C SER A 408 6.15 0.04 -4.28
N SER A 409 5.29 -0.40 -5.18
CA SER A 409 4.05 -1.10 -4.86
C SER A 409 4.29 -2.61 -4.83
N LEU A 410 4.53 -3.14 -3.64
CA LEU A 410 4.76 -4.58 -3.42
C LEU A 410 3.51 -5.43 -3.72
N THR A 411 2.32 -4.81 -3.79
CA THR A 411 1.07 -5.40 -4.33
C THR A 411 1.22 -6.01 -5.72
N LYS A 412 2.15 -5.50 -6.54
CA LYS A 412 2.33 -5.88 -7.94
C LYS A 412 3.30 -7.06 -8.04
N ILE A 413 4.29 -6.96 -8.94
CA ILE A 413 5.17 -8.08 -9.32
C ILE A 413 6.01 -8.65 -8.18
N PHE A 414 6.25 -7.90 -7.11
CA PHE A 414 6.89 -8.44 -5.91
C PHE A 414 6.04 -9.58 -5.28
N SER A 415 4.73 -9.36 -5.13
CA SER A 415 3.79 -10.38 -4.65
C SER A 415 3.35 -11.35 -5.76
N GLY A 416 2.99 -10.87 -6.95
CA GLY A 416 2.56 -11.71 -8.09
C GLY A 416 1.18 -12.39 -7.94
N ASP A 417 0.78 -12.76 -6.74
CA ASP A 417 -0.40 -13.58 -6.43
C ASP A 417 -1.75 -12.84 -6.50
N SER A 418 -1.75 -11.51 -6.61
CA SER A 418 -2.96 -10.67 -6.61
C SER A 418 -3.89 -10.86 -5.38
N ASN A 419 -3.33 -11.29 -4.23
CA ASN A 419 -4.10 -11.59 -3.01
C ASN A 419 -3.70 -10.76 -1.77
N VAL A 420 -2.75 -9.82 -1.90
CA VAL A 420 -2.23 -9.00 -0.79
C VAL A 420 -1.76 -7.66 -1.32
N MET A 421 -1.94 -6.60 -0.52
CA MET A 421 -1.38 -5.28 -0.81
C MET A 421 -0.14 -5.02 0.05
N GLY A 422 0.79 -4.25 -0.51
CA GLY A 422 1.94 -3.75 0.21
C GLY A 422 2.63 -2.61 -0.56
N GLY A 423 3.50 -1.91 0.14
CA GLY A 423 4.40 -0.93 -0.45
C GLY A 423 5.70 -0.84 0.34
N SER A 424 6.72 -0.25 -0.28
CA SER A 424 7.97 0.08 0.38
C SER A 424 8.44 1.48 0.06
N ALA A 425 9.15 2.09 1.00
CA ALA A 425 10.07 3.20 0.75
C ALA A 425 11.48 2.77 1.17
N VAL A 426 12.47 3.06 0.33
CA VAL A 426 13.89 2.78 0.55
C VAL A 426 14.62 4.12 0.58
N LEU A 427 15.29 4.43 1.69
CA LEU A 427 16.14 5.62 1.78
C LEU A 427 17.50 5.34 1.15
N ASN A 428 18.00 6.24 0.31
CA ASN A 428 19.35 6.11 -0.24
C ASN A 428 20.38 6.47 0.85
N PRO A 429 21.27 5.54 1.29
CA PRO A 429 22.29 5.85 2.30
C PRO A 429 23.33 6.88 1.83
N HIS A 430 23.44 7.12 0.52
CA HIS A 430 24.29 8.16 -0.09
C HIS A 430 23.50 9.40 -0.53
N GLY A 431 22.19 9.44 -0.27
CA GLY A 431 21.32 10.57 -0.64
C GLY A 431 21.62 11.81 0.20
N HIS A 432 21.46 12.99 -0.39
CA HIS A 432 21.82 14.27 0.26
C HIS A 432 21.04 14.49 1.56
N TYR A 433 19.80 14.01 1.63
CA TYR A 433 18.92 14.14 2.81
C TYR A 433 18.90 12.89 3.69
N TYR A 434 19.78 11.90 3.48
CA TYR A 434 19.71 10.61 4.18
C TYR A 434 19.62 10.77 5.71
N GLY A 435 20.52 11.56 6.31
CA GLY A 435 20.55 11.74 7.78
C GLY A 435 19.29 12.41 8.35
N SER A 436 18.73 13.41 7.66
CA SER A 436 17.49 14.07 8.12
C SER A 436 16.26 13.18 7.90
N LEU A 437 16.17 12.50 6.75
CA LEU A 437 15.11 11.53 6.47
C LEU A 437 15.15 10.37 7.44
N LYS A 438 16.30 9.76 7.70
CA LYS A 438 16.46 8.65 8.66
C LYS A 438 15.99 9.06 10.07
N ASN A 439 16.34 10.26 10.52
CA ASN A 439 15.89 10.80 11.82
C ASN A 439 14.38 11.09 11.87
N ILE A 440 13.79 11.58 10.76
CA ILE A 440 12.34 11.79 10.66
C ILE A 440 11.60 10.46 10.63
N PHE A 441 11.98 9.52 9.76
CA PHE A 441 11.38 8.18 9.72
C PHE A 441 11.49 7.46 11.07
N ALA A 442 12.64 7.52 11.77
CA ALA A 442 12.81 6.91 13.09
C ALA A 442 11.88 7.48 14.18
N ARG A 443 11.34 8.70 13.99
CA ARG A 443 10.39 9.35 14.92
C ARG A 443 8.93 9.24 14.48
N GLU A 444 8.69 9.24 13.16
CA GLU A 444 7.37 9.49 12.57
C GLU A 444 6.77 8.28 11.84
N TYR A 445 7.56 7.26 11.53
CA TYR A 445 7.09 6.04 10.87
C TYR A 445 6.23 5.18 11.82
N GLU A 446 5.12 4.67 11.31
CA GLU A 446 4.29 3.67 11.95
C GLU A 446 4.21 2.44 11.04
N ASP A 447 4.58 1.26 11.54
CA ASP A 447 4.38 -0.01 10.83
C ASP A 447 2.90 -0.39 10.83
N ASN A 448 2.19 0.14 9.84
CA ASN A 448 0.77 -0.09 9.65
C ASN A 448 0.47 -1.34 8.81
N LEU A 449 1.48 -2.07 8.31
CA LEU A 449 1.30 -3.29 7.53
C LEU A 449 0.75 -4.39 8.45
N TRP A 450 -0.40 -4.97 8.10
CA TRP A 450 -1.05 -5.99 8.92
C TRP A 450 -0.21 -7.28 9.01
N ALA A 451 -0.29 -7.97 10.14
CA ALA A 451 0.55 -9.14 10.43
C ALA A 451 0.37 -10.27 9.39
N GLU A 452 -0.87 -10.58 9.01
CA GLU A 452 -1.15 -11.59 7.99
C GLU A 452 -0.74 -11.13 6.59
N ASP A 453 -0.95 -9.85 6.25
CA ASP A 453 -0.53 -9.32 4.95
C ASP A 453 1.00 -9.36 4.83
N ALA A 454 1.75 -9.12 5.90
CA ALA A 454 3.20 -9.30 5.91
C ALA A 454 3.64 -10.75 5.64
N VAL A 455 2.93 -11.75 6.19
CA VAL A 455 3.25 -13.18 5.95
C VAL A 455 2.86 -13.62 4.54
N PHE A 456 1.72 -13.18 4.00
CA PHE A 456 1.38 -13.42 2.59
C PHE A 456 2.40 -12.73 1.67
N LEU A 457 2.81 -11.50 1.97
CA LEU A 457 3.78 -10.76 1.17
C LEU A 457 5.18 -11.39 1.19
N GLU A 458 5.62 -11.93 2.33
CA GLU A 458 6.83 -12.75 2.40
C GLU A 458 6.66 -14.01 1.54
N ARG A 459 5.63 -14.81 1.81
CA ARG A 459 5.43 -16.10 1.12
C ARG A 459 5.40 -15.95 -0.40
N ASN A 460 4.65 -14.98 -0.91
CA ASN A 460 4.48 -14.78 -2.34
C ASN A 460 5.71 -14.14 -3.03
N SER A 461 6.69 -13.61 -2.28
CA SER A 461 7.91 -13.00 -2.84
C SER A 461 9.13 -13.92 -2.81
N ARG A 462 8.96 -15.20 -2.46
CA ARG A 462 10.03 -16.21 -2.39
C ARG A 462 10.62 -16.57 -3.74
N ASP A 463 9.80 -16.58 -4.78
CA ASP A 463 10.11 -16.92 -6.17
C ASP A 463 10.26 -15.67 -7.06
N PHE A 464 10.40 -14.49 -6.45
CA PHE A 464 10.40 -13.22 -7.17
C PHE A 464 11.51 -13.13 -8.23
N VAL A 465 12.67 -13.78 -8.00
CA VAL A 465 13.81 -13.71 -8.93
C VAL A 465 13.52 -14.53 -10.19
N SER A 466 13.14 -15.80 -10.05
CA SER A 466 12.82 -16.66 -11.20
C SER A 466 11.58 -16.18 -11.96
N ARG A 467 10.57 -15.62 -11.26
CA ARG A 467 9.40 -15.01 -11.91
C ARG A 467 9.77 -13.84 -12.81
N ILE A 468 10.64 -12.93 -12.36
CA ILE A 468 11.09 -11.79 -13.19
C ILE A 468 11.86 -12.26 -14.42
N ASP A 469 12.78 -13.23 -14.28
CA ASP A 469 13.54 -13.78 -15.41
C ASP A 469 12.61 -14.39 -16.49
N LYS A 470 11.63 -15.21 -16.09
CA LYS A 470 10.64 -15.77 -17.01
C LYS A 470 9.81 -14.67 -17.68
N ILE A 471 9.26 -13.74 -16.90
CA ILE A 471 8.37 -12.69 -17.41
C ILE A 471 9.09 -11.75 -18.38
N ASN A 472 10.34 -11.37 -18.11
CA ASN A 472 11.16 -10.58 -19.04
C ASN A 472 11.28 -11.29 -20.40
N LYS A 473 11.66 -12.58 -20.40
CA LYS A 473 11.85 -13.36 -21.63
C LYS A 473 10.56 -13.51 -22.44
N THR A 474 9.46 -13.88 -21.77
CA THR A 474 8.14 -14.01 -22.41
C THR A 474 7.66 -12.67 -22.97
N THR A 475 7.87 -11.56 -22.25
CA THR A 475 7.44 -10.23 -22.70
C THR A 475 8.24 -9.75 -23.92
N GLU A 476 9.55 -9.96 -23.94
CA GLU A 476 10.37 -9.63 -25.12
C GLU A 476 9.95 -10.43 -26.37
N ASP A 477 9.57 -11.70 -26.22
CA ASP A 477 9.08 -12.53 -27.32
C ASP A 477 7.71 -12.08 -27.86
N ILE A 478 6.75 -11.80 -26.95
CA ILE A 478 5.40 -11.34 -27.30
C ILE A 478 5.44 -9.93 -27.91
N THR A 479 6.21 -9.02 -27.33
CA THR A 479 6.31 -7.64 -27.84
C THR A 479 7.00 -7.57 -29.19
N ALA A 480 8.01 -8.43 -29.45
CA ALA A 480 8.60 -8.55 -30.78
C ALA A 480 7.59 -9.03 -31.84
N MET A 481 6.76 -10.04 -31.52
CA MET A 481 5.71 -10.51 -32.43
C MET A 481 4.66 -9.43 -32.74
N LEU A 482 4.40 -8.52 -31.81
CA LEU A 482 3.46 -7.41 -31.99
C LEU A 482 4.07 -6.26 -32.79
N GLU A 483 5.34 -5.92 -32.55
CA GLU A 483 6.08 -4.89 -33.30
C GLU A 483 6.28 -5.27 -34.76
N ASP A 484 6.48 -6.56 -35.06
CA ASP A 484 6.56 -7.10 -36.44
C ASP A 484 5.20 -7.13 -37.17
N SER A 485 4.08 -6.83 -36.48
CA SER A 485 2.73 -6.96 -37.04
C SER A 485 2.21 -5.66 -37.67
N PRO A 486 1.87 -5.62 -38.97
CA PRO A 486 1.34 -4.40 -39.62
C PRO A 486 -0.06 -3.99 -39.10
N LEU A 487 -0.73 -4.86 -38.35
CA LEU A 487 -2.02 -4.59 -37.73
C LEU A 487 -1.89 -3.69 -36.49
N VAL A 488 -0.73 -3.70 -35.83
CA VAL A 488 -0.42 -2.88 -34.66
C VAL A 488 0.03 -1.49 -35.15
N LYS A 489 -0.39 -0.43 -34.44
CA LYS A 489 0.03 0.96 -34.71
C LYS A 489 1.34 1.27 -33.98
N GLN A 490 1.46 0.86 -32.72
CA GLN A 490 2.63 1.08 -31.89
C GLN A 490 2.67 0.12 -30.69
N VAL A 491 3.85 -0.41 -30.37
CA VAL A 491 4.14 -1.09 -29.09
C VAL A 491 4.88 -0.13 -28.14
N TYR A 492 4.28 0.16 -27.00
CA TYR A 492 4.90 0.90 -25.90
C TYR A 492 5.59 -0.07 -24.95
N TYR A 493 6.90 -0.22 -25.12
CA TYR A 493 7.77 -1.07 -24.30
C TYR A 493 9.16 -0.42 -24.23
N PRO A 494 9.89 -0.43 -23.10
CA PRO A 494 11.15 0.31 -22.96
C PRO A 494 12.23 -0.07 -24.00
N LYS A 495 12.16 -1.27 -24.57
CA LYS A 495 13.04 -1.77 -25.64
C LYS A 495 12.83 -1.08 -27.00
N TYR A 496 11.64 -0.54 -27.27
CA TYR A 496 11.23 0.10 -28.53
C TYR A 496 10.98 1.60 -28.40
N ASN A 497 10.73 2.09 -27.17
CA ASN A 497 10.55 3.52 -26.90
C ASN A 497 11.79 4.36 -27.24
N SER A 498 11.57 5.59 -27.71
CA SER A 498 12.65 6.56 -27.98
C SER A 498 13.52 6.91 -26.77
N SER A 499 12.96 6.77 -25.55
CA SER A 499 13.68 6.92 -24.28
C SER A 499 14.48 5.67 -23.86
N LYS A 500 14.60 4.64 -24.71
CA LYS A 500 15.46 3.47 -24.45
C LYS A 500 16.87 3.81 -23.96
N PRO A 501 17.62 4.80 -24.51
CA PRO A 501 18.95 5.14 -23.99
C PRO A 501 18.94 5.62 -22.54
N LEU A 502 17.83 6.27 -22.12
CA LEU A 502 17.62 6.67 -20.72
C LEU A 502 17.29 5.44 -19.86
N TYR A 503 16.51 4.47 -20.35
CA TYR A 503 16.26 3.20 -19.63
C TYR A 503 17.54 2.37 -19.43
N GLU A 504 18.29 2.12 -20.51
CA GLU A 504 19.52 1.32 -20.51
C GLU A 504 20.59 1.89 -19.56
N ALA A 505 20.61 3.21 -19.34
CA ALA A 505 21.54 3.84 -18.42
C ALA A 505 21.35 3.44 -16.94
N PHE A 506 20.22 2.79 -16.60
CA PHE A 506 19.88 2.31 -15.25
C PHE A 506 19.50 0.83 -15.22
N ARG A 507 19.54 0.12 -16.37
CA ARG A 507 19.25 -1.32 -16.43
C ARG A 507 20.41 -2.10 -15.83
N ASN A 508 20.10 -3.06 -14.97
CA ASN A 508 21.08 -3.98 -14.40
C ASN A 508 21.67 -4.87 -15.50
N GLN A 509 22.89 -5.36 -15.32
CA GLN A 509 23.57 -6.20 -16.33
C GLN A 509 22.77 -7.47 -16.70
N SER A 510 22.06 -8.06 -15.74
CA SER A 510 21.15 -9.19 -15.91
C SER A 510 19.67 -8.80 -15.99
N GLY A 511 19.37 -7.50 -16.02
CA GLY A 511 18.00 -6.98 -16.00
C GLY A 511 17.34 -7.00 -17.37
N GLY A 512 16.03 -7.29 -17.42
CA GLY A 512 15.21 -7.13 -18.62
C GLY A 512 14.52 -5.76 -18.68
N TYR A 513 13.52 -5.62 -19.57
CA TYR A 513 12.71 -4.39 -19.68
C TYR A 513 11.35 -4.47 -18.95
N GLY A 514 11.09 -5.56 -18.21
CA GLY A 514 9.88 -5.76 -17.42
C GLY A 514 8.77 -6.53 -18.14
N GLY A 515 7.71 -6.82 -17.38
CA GLY A 515 6.54 -7.60 -17.83
C GLY A 515 5.38 -6.78 -18.38
N LEU A 516 5.45 -5.45 -18.29
CA LEU A 516 4.38 -4.54 -18.68
C LEU A 516 4.67 -3.97 -20.07
N PHE A 517 3.65 -3.87 -20.91
CA PHE A 517 3.68 -3.11 -22.16
C PHE A 517 2.28 -2.60 -22.51
N SER A 518 2.19 -1.69 -23.47
CA SER A 518 0.90 -1.25 -24.04
C SER A 518 0.94 -1.32 -25.55
N VAL A 519 -0.22 -1.48 -26.20
CA VAL A 519 -0.36 -1.44 -27.66
C VAL A 519 -1.53 -0.56 -28.07
N THR A 520 -1.38 0.07 -29.23
CA THR A 520 -2.47 0.75 -29.95
C THR A 520 -2.62 0.15 -31.35
N PHE A 521 -3.79 0.36 -31.95
CA PHE A 521 -4.14 -0.14 -33.28
C PHE A 521 -4.54 1.03 -34.19
N HIS A 522 -4.68 0.77 -35.49
CA HIS A 522 -5.03 1.80 -36.48
C HIS A 522 -6.49 2.29 -36.37
N SER A 523 -7.32 1.64 -35.55
CA SER A 523 -8.67 2.08 -35.21
C SER A 523 -9.09 1.58 -33.83
N THR A 524 -10.04 2.29 -33.20
CA THR A 524 -10.65 1.86 -31.94
C THR A 524 -11.39 0.52 -32.09
N ALA A 525 -11.99 0.25 -33.25
CA ALA A 525 -12.65 -1.03 -33.52
C ALA A 525 -11.65 -2.21 -33.51
N ALA A 526 -10.44 -2.00 -34.03
CA ALA A 526 -9.35 -2.95 -33.92
C ALA A 526 -8.87 -3.13 -32.45
N ALA A 527 -8.75 -2.05 -31.68
CA ALA A 527 -8.39 -2.14 -30.25
C ALA A 527 -9.43 -2.92 -29.42
N VAL A 528 -10.72 -2.67 -29.66
CA VAL A 528 -11.84 -3.43 -29.09
C VAL A 528 -11.76 -4.91 -29.48
N ALA A 529 -11.58 -5.21 -30.77
CA ALA A 529 -11.50 -6.58 -31.27
C ALA A 529 -10.32 -7.35 -30.66
N PHE A 530 -9.13 -6.72 -30.60
CA PHE A 530 -7.96 -7.31 -29.95
C PHE A 530 -8.20 -7.57 -28.47
N PHE A 531 -8.70 -6.58 -27.72
CA PHE A 531 -8.92 -6.71 -26.29
C PHE A 531 -9.96 -7.79 -25.98
N ASP A 532 -11.09 -7.83 -26.71
CA ASP A 532 -12.16 -8.78 -26.45
C ASP A 532 -11.73 -10.22 -26.75
N HIS A 533 -10.94 -10.46 -27.81
CA HIS A 533 -10.50 -11.79 -28.23
C HIS A 533 -9.18 -12.27 -27.58
N LEU A 534 -8.45 -11.43 -26.84
CA LEU A 534 -7.27 -11.85 -26.10
C LEU A 534 -7.66 -12.70 -24.87
N GLU A 535 -7.46 -14.01 -24.95
CA GLU A 535 -7.84 -15.00 -23.91
C GLU A 535 -6.90 -15.01 -22.68
N VAL A 536 -6.79 -13.87 -22.02
CA VAL A 536 -6.07 -13.68 -20.74
C VAL A 536 -7.04 -13.23 -19.66
N LEU A 537 -6.58 -13.12 -18.40
CA LEU A 537 -7.40 -12.50 -17.36
C LEU A 537 -7.44 -10.98 -17.59
N LYS A 538 -8.57 -10.33 -17.29
CA LYS A 538 -8.82 -8.94 -17.69
C LYS A 538 -9.25 -8.10 -16.51
N GLY A 539 -8.46 -7.10 -16.12
CA GLY A 539 -8.70 -6.31 -14.92
C GLY A 539 -7.63 -5.22 -14.67
N PRO A 540 -7.89 -4.27 -13.74
CA PRO A 540 -7.10 -3.04 -13.60
C PRO A 540 -5.68 -3.20 -13.03
N SER A 541 -5.33 -4.37 -12.45
CA SER A 541 -4.02 -4.60 -11.85
C SER A 541 -2.92 -4.92 -12.87
N LEU A 542 -1.71 -5.20 -12.39
CA LEU A 542 -0.53 -5.60 -13.17
C LEU A 542 0.48 -6.34 -12.29
N GLY A 543 1.47 -6.97 -12.91
CA GLY A 543 2.57 -7.64 -12.21
C GLY A 543 2.08 -8.89 -11.48
N THR A 544 1.46 -9.80 -12.19
CA THR A 544 0.82 -11.00 -11.65
C THR A 544 1.44 -12.29 -12.19
N ASN A 545 1.21 -13.40 -11.49
CA ASN A 545 1.69 -14.73 -11.87
C ASN A 545 0.98 -15.29 -13.12
N PHE A 546 -0.05 -14.59 -13.59
CA PHE A 546 -0.84 -14.81 -14.80
C PHE A 546 -0.93 -13.50 -15.59
N THR A 547 -1.14 -13.59 -16.90
CA THR A 547 -1.23 -12.43 -17.78
C THR A 547 -2.54 -11.65 -17.54
N LEU A 548 -2.41 -10.33 -17.39
CA LEU A 548 -3.50 -9.37 -17.22
C LEU A 548 -3.57 -8.39 -18.38
N SER A 549 -4.78 -8.10 -18.87
CA SER A 549 -5.03 -7.05 -19.87
C SER A 549 -6.13 -6.07 -19.43
N CYS A 550 -6.03 -4.80 -19.82
CA CYS A 550 -7.08 -3.81 -19.63
C CYS A 550 -7.01 -2.64 -20.64
N PRO A 551 -8.14 -2.01 -21.01
CA PRO A 551 -8.15 -0.70 -21.65
C PRO A 551 -7.78 0.36 -20.60
N TYR A 552 -6.48 0.65 -20.47
CA TYR A 552 -5.95 1.37 -19.31
C TYR A 552 -6.60 2.74 -19.13
N THR A 553 -6.67 3.51 -20.20
CA THR A 553 -7.09 4.91 -20.17
C THR A 553 -8.57 5.05 -19.79
N LEU A 554 -9.41 4.09 -20.21
CA LEU A 554 -10.81 4.03 -19.78
C LEU A 554 -10.90 3.77 -18.27
N LEU A 555 -10.21 2.75 -17.74
CA LEU A 555 -10.27 2.42 -16.30
C LEU A 555 -9.57 3.41 -15.36
N ALA A 556 -8.62 4.19 -15.86
CA ALA A 556 -7.82 5.11 -15.03
C ALA A 556 -8.24 6.59 -15.17
N HIS A 557 -8.87 6.95 -16.29
CA HIS A 557 -9.12 8.33 -16.71
C HIS A 557 -10.46 8.51 -17.46
N TYR A 558 -11.51 7.73 -17.20
CA TYR A 558 -12.79 7.83 -17.93
C TYR A 558 -13.38 9.25 -17.98
N SER A 559 -13.26 10.00 -16.87
CA SER A 559 -13.71 11.40 -16.76
C SER A 559 -12.65 12.43 -17.16
N GLU A 560 -11.46 11.99 -17.59
CA GLU A 560 -10.28 12.81 -17.91
C GLU A 560 -9.68 12.44 -19.30
N LEU A 561 -10.44 11.80 -20.21
CA LEU A 561 -9.93 11.25 -21.47
C LEU A 561 -9.26 12.29 -22.39
N GLU A 562 -9.84 13.47 -22.55
CA GLU A 562 -9.24 14.56 -23.34
C GLU A 562 -7.91 15.03 -22.73
N TRP A 563 -7.86 15.11 -21.40
CA TRP A 563 -6.66 15.47 -20.65
C TRP A 563 -5.57 14.40 -20.78
N ALA A 564 -5.91 13.11 -20.66
CA ALA A 564 -4.98 12.00 -20.85
C ALA A 564 -4.43 11.96 -22.30
N SER A 565 -5.31 12.12 -23.29
CA SER A 565 -4.95 12.20 -24.70
C SER A 565 -3.99 13.37 -24.98
N SER A 566 -4.12 14.51 -24.28
CA SER A 566 -3.18 15.63 -24.43
C SER A 566 -1.71 15.28 -24.08
N PHE A 567 -1.47 14.24 -23.27
CA PHE A 567 -0.13 13.71 -22.96
C PHE A 567 0.29 12.50 -23.82
N GLY A 568 -0.50 12.15 -24.84
CA GLY A 568 -0.30 10.99 -25.71
C GLY A 568 -0.75 9.66 -25.08
N VAL A 569 -1.66 9.71 -24.10
CA VAL A 569 -2.29 8.52 -23.51
C VAL A 569 -3.66 8.33 -24.18
N ASP A 570 -3.63 7.67 -25.35
CA ASP A 570 -4.82 7.41 -26.19
C ASP A 570 -5.90 6.62 -25.40
N PHE A 571 -7.19 6.94 -25.63
CA PHE A 571 -8.28 6.28 -24.90
C PHE A 571 -8.44 4.80 -25.26
N ASP A 572 -8.01 4.41 -26.47
CA ASP A 572 -8.09 3.05 -27.00
C ASP A 572 -6.80 2.22 -26.81
N LEU A 573 -5.90 2.69 -25.94
CA LEU A 573 -4.69 1.98 -25.52
C LEU A 573 -5.01 0.72 -24.68
N VAL A 574 -4.54 -0.43 -25.15
CA VAL A 574 -4.62 -1.71 -24.42
C VAL A 574 -3.30 -1.93 -23.69
N ARG A 575 -3.35 -2.05 -22.36
CA ARG A 575 -2.18 -2.35 -21.52
C ARG A 575 -2.20 -3.82 -21.12
N ILE A 576 -1.07 -4.51 -21.29
CA ILE A 576 -0.90 -5.91 -20.93
C ILE A 576 0.28 -6.07 -19.97
N SER A 577 0.06 -6.85 -18.90
CA SER A 577 1.10 -7.34 -18.00
C SER A 577 1.22 -8.84 -18.17
N VAL A 578 2.35 -9.31 -18.71
CA VAL A 578 2.65 -10.74 -18.90
C VAL A 578 2.89 -11.43 -17.56
N GLY A 579 2.41 -12.68 -17.46
CA GLY A 579 2.61 -13.57 -16.32
C GLY A 579 3.49 -14.78 -16.63
N LEU A 580 3.22 -15.89 -15.94
CA LEU A 580 4.04 -17.11 -15.98
C LEU A 580 3.48 -18.19 -16.93
N GLU A 581 2.60 -17.83 -17.87
CA GLU A 581 2.16 -18.74 -18.93
C GLU A 581 3.33 -19.33 -19.73
N ASP A 582 3.07 -20.41 -20.49
CA ASP A 582 4.02 -20.86 -21.50
C ASP A 582 4.04 -19.88 -22.68
N VAL A 583 5.23 -19.60 -23.21
CA VAL A 583 5.39 -18.61 -24.29
C VAL A 583 4.69 -19.04 -25.58
N SER A 584 4.61 -20.35 -25.89
CA SER A 584 3.95 -20.84 -27.10
C SER A 584 2.42 -20.72 -27.04
N ASP A 585 1.84 -21.07 -25.89
CA ASP A 585 0.42 -20.87 -25.58
C ASP A 585 0.06 -19.38 -25.59
N LEU A 586 0.87 -18.53 -24.93
CA LEU A 586 0.62 -17.09 -24.92
C LEU A 586 0.72 -16.49 -26.33
N ARG A 587 1.73 -16.85 -27.13
CA ARG A 587 1.83 -16.45 -28.55
C ARG A 587 0.57 -16.84 -29.33
N GLN A 588 0.05 -18.06 -29.16
CA GLN A 588 -1.16 -18.51 -29.85
C GLN A 588 -2.38 -17.64 -29.51
N ARG A 589 -2.56 -17.25 -28.24
CA ARG A 589 -3.67 -16.37 -27.80
C ARG A 589 -3.55 -14.97 -28.40
N PHE A 590 -2.33 -14.41 -28.44
CA PHE A 590 -2.07 -13.13 -29.11
C PHE A 590 -2.29 -13.19 -30.63
N GLN A 591 -1.91 -14.29 -31.29
CA GLN A 591 -2.18 -14.52 -32.71
C GLN A 591 -3.69 -14.60 -33.00
N GLN A 592 -4.46 -15.26 -32.13
CA GLN A 592 -5.93 -15.31 -32.24
C GLN A 592 -6.57 -13.92 -32.05
N ALA A 593 -6.06 -13.10 -31.13
CA ALA A 593 -6.50 -11.71 -30.99
C ALA A 593 -6.15 -10.84 -32.22
N LEU A 594 -4.95 -11.01 -32.80
CA LEU A 594 -4.56 -10.33 -34.04
C LEU A 594 -5.41 -10.79 -35.24
N LYS A 595 -5.88 -12.04 -35.29
CA LYS A 595 -6.81 -12.51 -36.32
C LYS A 595 -8.13 -11.73 -36.28
N ALA A 596 -8.68 -11.49 -35.09
CA ALA A 596 -9.89 -10.69 -34.93
C ALA A 596 -9.68 -9.22 -35.36
N VAL A 597 -8.48 -8.66 -35.18
CA VAL A 597 -8.11 -7.34 -35.73
C VAL A 597 -8.12 -7.35 -37.26
N ALA A 598 -7.55 -8.38 -37.89
CA ALA A 598 -7.54 -8.51 -39.35
C ALA A 598 -8.96 -8.62 -39.92
N GLU A 599 -9.86 -9.34 -39.24
CA GLU A 599 -11.26 -9.49 -39.63
C GLU A 599 -12.08 -8.18 -39.52
N VAL A 600 -11.69 -7.25 -38.65
CA VAL A 600 -12.31 -5.91 -38.51
C VAL A 600 -11.74 -4.88 -39.49
N ASN A 601 -10.53 -5.11 -40.01
CA ASN A 601 -9.88 -4.24 -40.99
C ASN A 601 -10.15 -4.64 -42.46
N ALA A 602 -10.89 -5.74 -42.69
CA ALA A 602 -11.21 -6.30 -44.01
C ALA A 602 -12.59 -5.86 -44.54
#